data_AF-A0A374HR65-F1
#
_entry.id   AF-A0A374HR65-F1
#
_cell.length_a   1.000
_cell.length_b   1.000
_cell.length_c   1.000
_cell.angle_alpha   90.00
_cell.angle_beta   90.00
_cell.angle_gamma   90.00
#
_symmetry.space_group_name_H-M   'P 1'
#
loop_
_entity.id
_entity.type
_entity.pdbx_description
1 polymer ?
#
loop_
_entity_poly.entity_id
_entity_poly.type
_entity_poly.pdbx_seq_one_letter_code
_entity_poly.pdbx_strand_id
1 'polypeptide(L)'
;MYSVADMLQCGKEKCVSSIVKRADRQRRYSHMKKIAYVLIFALLVPYLFVTQPTVASAKATYRGAYSNLVDAKSRKEVKKVLLDAGLSEKNVNAWLSDVKDYNKTIKNTGLVKKGFKKLSTKNPQYDENKIMELWNKKYPDFIGYNCRITAFDLMKDKISVKADAKVNASNLFMDQDALKHAPAKKFTKKQKHAFETLYSTLNTAYTTDVDTHIKKQKKAWKQNEVKISGTKASLITVVFHSSFGENENELFIGHAGVLVPTKDKKLLFVEKLSFSLPYQVLKFENRKQLKNYLMGMYDISWGQEEAKPFIMENTKTAL
;
A
#
# COMPACT_ATOMS: atom_id res chain seq x y z
N MET A 1 -30.43 12.49 17.57
CA MET A 1 -31.84 12.60 18.00
C MET A 1 -32.19 14.08 17.90
N TYR A 2 -33.08 14.46 16.99
CA TYR A 2 -33.49 15.85 16.80
C TYR A 2 -34.87 16.06 17.44
N SER A 3 -35.05 17.23 18.05
CA SER A 3 -36.19 17.62 18.89
C SER A 3 -37.52 17.54 18.13
N VAL A 4 -38.57 17.09 18.82
CA VAL A 4 -39.95 16.95 18.33
C VAL A 4 -40.55 18.30 17.87
N ALA A 5 -39.92 19.42 18.21
CA ALA A 5 -40.35 20.76 17.78
C ALA A 5 -40.10 21.06 16.29
N ASP A 6 -39.09 20.45 15.66
CA ASP A 6 -38.78 20.72 14.24
C ASP A 6 -39.67 19.95 13.26
N MET A 7 -40.45 18.98 13.75
CA MET A 7 -41.33 18.14 12.90
C MET A 7 -42.73 18.71 12.68
N LEU A 8 -43.10 19.80 13.35
CA LEU A 8 -44.47 20.34 13.30
C LEU A 8 -44.70 21.53 12.37
N GLN A 9 -43.68 21.96 11.61
CA GLN A 9 -43.83 23.11 10.70
C GLN A 9 -43.50 22.85 9.23
N CYS A 10 -43.27 21.59 8.84
CA CYS A 10 -43.11 21.23 7.43
C CYS A 10 -44.00 20.04 7.08
N GLY A 11 -44.95 20.24 6.16
CA GLY A 11 -45.84 19.18 5.67
C GLY A 11 -45.05 17.93 5.26
N LYS A 12 -45.47 16.77 5.78
CA LYS A 12 -44.78 15.46 5.70
C LYS A 12 -44.26 15.10 4.30
N GLU A 13 -44.93 15.54 3.23
CA GLU A 13 -44.53 15.22 1.85
C GLU A 13 -43.32 16.02 1.33
N LYS A 14 -43.17 17.29 1.72
CA LYS A 14 -42.04 18.13 1.28
C LYS A 14 -40.72 17.72 1.93
N CYS A 15 -40.76 17.27 3.19
CA CYS A 15 -39.59 16.75 3.90
C CYS A 15 -39.08 15.43 3.32
N VAL A 16 -39.99 14.49 3.03
CA VAL A 16 -39.62 13.18 2.44
C VAL A 16 -39.04 13.34 1.03
N SER A 17 -39.65 14.20 0.19
CA SER A 17 -39.15 14.52 -1.16
C SER A 17 -37.74 15.14 -1.14
N SER A 18 -37.47 16.05 -0.19
CA SER A 18 -36.16 16.67 0.01
C SER A 18 -35.08 15.67 0.44
N ILE A 19 -35.41 14.76 1.35
CA ILE A 19 -34.49 13.73 1.87
C ILE A 19 -34.17 12.70 0.79
N VAL A 20 -35.17 12.23 0.05
CA VAL A 20 -34.98 11.29 -1.07
C VAL A 20 -34.15 11.93 -2.19
N LYS A 21 -34.43 13.20 -2.54
CA LYS A 21 -33.63 13.94 -3.54
C LYS A 21 -32.19 14.18 -3.10
N ARG A 22 -31.91 14.37 -1.79
CA ARG A 22 -30.53 14.50 -1.26
C ARG A 22 -29.79 13.17 -1.27
N ALA A 23 -30.42 12.08 -0.82
CA ALA A 23 -29.84 10.75 -0.83
C ALA A 23 -29.52 10.27 -2.26
N ASP A 24 -30.41 10.56 -3.21
CA ASP A 24 -30.26 10.17 -4.60
C ASP A 24 -29.22 11.01 -5.35
N ARG A 25 -29.06 12.30 -4.97
CA ARG A 25 -27.98 13.17 -5.45
C ARG A 25 -26.61 12.74 -4.91
N GLN A 26 -26.54 12.33 -3.64
CA GLN A 26 -25.31 11.84 -3.01
C GLN A 26 -24.90 10.46 -3.55
N ARG A 27 -25.88 9.60 -3.86
CA ARG A 27 -25.65 8.29 -4.50
C ARG A 27 -25.17 8.47 -5.95
N ARG A 28 -25.78 9.38 -6.73
CA ARG A 28 -25.30 9.76 -8.07
C ARG A 28 -23.92 10.39 -8.05
N TYR A 29 -23.62 11.26 -7.09
CA TYR A 29 -22.31 11.88 -6.93
C TYR A 29 -21.21 10.85 -6.58
N SER A 30 -21.49 9.89 -5.70
CA SER A 30 -20.58 8.77 -5.40
C SER A 30 -20.35 7.87 -6.62
N HIS A 31 -21.40 7.64 -7.42
CA HIS A 31 -21.30 6.82 -8.63
C HIS A 31 -20.47 7.53 -9.71
N MET A 32 -20.68 8.84 -9.91
CA MET A 32 -19.88 9.65 -10.82
C MET A 32 -18.43 9.78 -10.38
N LYS A 33 -18.13 9.91 -9.07
CA LYS A 33 -16.74 9.86 -8.57
C LYS A 33 -16.08 8.51 -8.90
N LYS A 34 -16.77 7.38 -8.69
CA LYS A 34 -16.23 6.05 -9.04
C LYS A 34 -16.00 5.88 -10.54
N ILE A 35 -16.92 6.35 -11.37
CA ILE A 35 -16.79 6.31 -12.84
C ILE A 35 -15.64 7.22 -13.30
N ALA A 36 -15.50 8.42 -12.72
CA ALA A 36 -14.39 9.31 -12.99
C ALA A 36 -13.03 8.71 -12.59
N TYR A 37 -12.91 8.08 -11.41
CA TYR A 37 -11.69 7.38 -11.01
C TYR A 37 -11.34 6.20 -11.93
N VAL A 38 -12.33 5.42 -12.38
CA VAL A 38 -12.14 4.31 -13.32
C VAL A 38 -11.72 4.82 -14.71
N LEU A 39 -12.31 5.92 -15.19
CA LEU A 39 -11.96 6.52 -16.48
C LEU A 39 -10.59 7.21 -16.46
N ILE A 40 -10.24 7.90 -15.37
CA ILE A 40 -8.92 8.52 -15.18
C ILE A 40 -7.82 7.44 -15.12
N PHE A 41 -8.05 6.33 -14.41
CA PHE A 41 -7.10 5.21 -14.40
C PHE A 41 -7.04 4.47 -15.75
N ALA A 42 -8.16 4.24 -16.43
CA ALA A 42 -8.19 3.55 -17.71
C ALA A 42 -7.52 4.36 -18.85
N LEU A 43 -7.52 5.70 -18.77
CA LEU A 43 -6.91 6.58 -19.77
C LEU A 43 -5.45 6.97 -19.45
N LEU A 44 -5.03 6.97 -18.17
CA LEU A 44 -3.65 7.28 -17.80
C LEU A 44 -2.70 6.07 -17.86
N VAL A 45 -3.19 4.85 -17.67
CA VAL A 45 -2.37 3.63 -17.70
C VAL A 45 -1.76 3.31 -19.08
N PRO A 46 -2.42 3.58 -20.23
CA PRO A 46 -1.81 3.42 -21.55
C PRO A 46 -0.80 4.52 -21.93
N TYR A 47 -0.98 5.76 -21.44
CA TYR A 47 -0.07 6.88 -21.72
C TYR A 47 1.23 6.85 -20.91
N LEU A 48 1.30 6.00 -19.87
CA LEU A 48 2.52 5.71 -19.11
C LEU A 48 3.67 5.11 -19.95
N PHE A 49 3.42 4.72 -21.21
CA PHE A 49 4.40 4.07 -22.08
C PHE A 49 5.02 4.95 -23.17
N VAL A 50 4.58 6.20 -23.34
CA VAL A 50 5.11 7.06 -24.42
C VAL A 50 5.68 8.33 -23.79
N THR A 51 7.01 8.42 -23.81
CA THR A 51 7.86 9.50 -23.30
C THR A 51 8.21 9.45 -21.79
N GLN A 52 9.14 8.56 -21.44
CA GLN A 52 9.99 8.81 -20.25
C GLN A 52 10.93 9.99 -20.58
N PRO A 53 10.88 11.10 -19.84
CA PRO A 53 11.95 12.09 -19.91
C PRO A 53 13.23 11.45 -19.40
N THR A 54 14.34 11.63 -20.12
CA THR A 54 15.67 11.26 -19.64
C THR A 54 16.04 12.16 -18.47
N VAL A 55 15.71 11.75 -17.25
CA VAL A 55 16.30 12.34 -16.05
C VAL A 55 17.81 12.16 -16.18
N ALA A 56 18.54 13.28 -16.15
CA ALA A 56 19.99 13.31 -16.25
C ALA A 56 20.61 12.25 -15.32
N SER A 57 21.41 11.37 -15.92
CA SER A 57 22.07 10.25 -15.27
C SER A 57 22.96 10.74 -14.12
N ALA A 58 22.45 10.73 -12.89
CA ALA A 58 23.30 10.67 -11.72
C ALA A 58 24.18 9.42 -11.86
N LYS A 59 25.52 9.60 -11.86
CA LYS A 59 26.53 8.53 -11.86
C LYS A 59 26.00 7.31 -11.10
N ALA A 60 25.98 6.14 -11.74
CA ALA A 60 25.29 4.93 -11.28
C ALA A 60 25.58 4.63 -9.80
N THR A 61 24.72 5.16 -8.93
CA THR A 61 24.77 4.89 -7.49
C THR A 61 24.17 3.52 -7.30
N TYR A 62 24.96 2.59 -6.77
CA TYR A 62 24.50 1.24 -6.46
C TYR A 62 23.19 1.27 -5.67
N ARG A 63 22.10 0.75 -6.26
CA ARG A 63 20.76 0.71 -5.66
C ARG A 63 20.47 -0.58 -4.89
N GLY A 64 21.49 -1.42 -4.68
CA GLY A 64 21.32 -2.70 -4.00
C GLY A 64 21.20 -3.90 -4.94
N ALA A 65 20.49 -4.92 -4.47
CA ALA A 65 20.17 -6.12 -5.23
C ALA A 65 18.76 -6.60 -4.90
N TYR A 66 18.13 -7.35 -5.80
CA TYR A 66 16.77 -7.86 -5.62
C TYR A 66 16.65 -9.33 -5.99
N SER A 67 15.68 -10.03 -5.40
CA SER A 67 15.34 -11.41 -5.73
C SER A 67 13.82 -11.57 -5.79
N ASN A 68 13.34 -12.39 -6.73
CA ASN A 68 11.95 -12.84 -6.77
C ASN A 68 11.74 -14.19 -6.07
N LEU A 69 12.76 -14.70 -5.36
CA LEU A 69 12.67 -15.90 -4.51
C LEU A 69 12.24 -17.18 -5.24
N VAL A 70 12.65 -17.31 -6.51
CA VAL A 70 12.37 -18.49 -7.34
C VAL A 70 13.12 -19.72 -6.83
N ASP A 71 14.36 -19.58 -6.39
CA ASP A 71 15.18 -20.68 -5.88
C ASP A 71 15.01 -20.90 -4.37
N ALA A 72 15.29 -22.13 -3.93
CA ALA A 72 15.15 -22.50 -2.52
C ALA A 72 16.20 -21.83 -1.61
N LYS A 73 17.39 -21.52 -2.14
CA LYS A 73 18.49 -20.93 -1.36
C LYS A 73 18.13 -19.50 -0.93
N SER A 74 17.65 -18.67 -1.85
CA SER A 74 17.17 -17.32 -1.54
C SER A 74 15.99 -17.35 -0.56
N ARG A 75 15.02 -18.25 -0.73
CA ARG A 75 13.93 -18.43 0.25
C ARG A 75 14.43 -18.80 1.64
N LYS A 76 15.38 -19.73 1.75
CA LYS A 76 15.95 -20.15 3.04
C LYS A 76 16.71 -19.00 3.73
N GLU A 77 17.49 -18.25 2.95
CA GLU A 77 18.20 -17.06 3.43
C GLU A 77 17.22 -16.01 3.97
N VAL A 78 16.20 -15.64 3.18
CA VAL A 78 15.21 -14.64 3.59
C VAL A 78 14.38 -15.12 4.77
N LYS A 79 13.94 -16.39 4.79
CA LYS A 79 13.22 -16.98 5.94
C LYS A 79 14.02 -16.77 7.21
N LYS A 80 15.31 -17.09 7.19
CA LYS A 80 16.17 -16.93 8.36
C LYS A 80 16.25 -15.48 8.84
N VAL A 81 16.43 -14.53 7.93
CA VAL A 81 16.51 -13.10 8.28
C VAL A 81 15.20 -12.62 8.92
N LEU A 82 14.05 -13.02 8.38
CA LEU A 82 12.74 -12.65 8.93
C LEU A 82 12.51 -13.21 10.34
N LEU A 83 12.89 -14.47 10.57
CA LEU A 83 12.80 -15.11 11.89
C LEU A 83 13.77 -14.51 12.90
N ASP A 84 15.02 -14.27 12.51
CA ASP A 84 16.04 -13.63 13.36
C ASP A 84 15.63 -12.20 13.76
N ALA A 85 14.75 -11.56 12.99
CA ALA A 85 14.15 -10.26 13.31
C ALA A 85 12.96 -10.33 14.27
N GLY A 86 12.50 -11.54 14.63
CA GLY A 86 11.42 -11.77 15.58
C GLY A 86 10.02 -11.84 14.94
N LEU A 87 9.90 -11.98 13.62
CA LEU A 87 8.62 -12.26 12.97
C LEU A 87 8.17 -13.71 13.24
N SER A 88 6.87 -13.95 13.30
CA SER A 88 6.34 -15.27 13.65
C SER A 88 6.58 -16.26 12.51
N GLU A 89 6.98 -17.49 12.85
CA GLU A 89 7.22 -18.52 11.84
C GLU A 89 5.97 -18.83 11.00
N LYS A 90 4.80 -18.80 11.64
CA LYS A 90 3.50 -18.93 10.96
C LYS A 90 3.34 -17.89 9.84
N ASN A 91 3.57 -16.61 10.12
CA ASN A 91 3.38 -15.55 9.11
C ASN A 91 4.46 -15.61 8.03
N VAL A 92 5.72 -15.89 8.40
CA VAL A 92 6.82 -16.05 7.43
C VAL A 92 6.56 -17.23 6.48
N ASN A 93 6.10 -18.37 6.99
CA ASN A 93 5.77 -19.53 6.17
C ASN A 93 4.56 -19.27 5.27
N ALA A 94 3.52 -18.58 5.76
CA ALA A 94 2.36 -18.18 4.96
C ALA A 94 2.78 -17.27 3.80
N TRP A 95 3.57 -16.23 4.09
CA TRP A 95 4.10 -15.32 3.06
C TRP A 95 4.97 -16.06 2.03
N LEU A 96 5.87 -16.96 2.44
CA LEU A 96 6.65 -17.78 1.49
C LEU A 96 5.78 -18.72 0.66
N SER A 97 4.63 -19.15 1.19
CA SER A 97 3.63 -19.91 0.43
C SER A 97 3.00 -19.06 -0.67
N ASP A 98 2.60 -17.82 -0.34
CA ASP A 98 2.07 -16.86 -1.31
C ASP A 98 3.09 -16.58 -2.42
N VAL A 99 4.35 -16.37 -2.07
CA VAL A 99 5.45 -16.17 -3.02
C VAL A 99 5.58 -17.36 -3.98
N LYS A 100 5.56 -18.59 -3.45
CA LYS A 100 5.67 -19.81 -4.26
C LYS A 100 4.46 -19.99 -5.18
N ASP A 101 3.25 -19.81 -4.66
CA ASP A 101 2.03 -19.96 -5.46
C ASP A 101 1.99 -18.91 -6.57
N TYR A 102 2.36 -17.67 -6.26
CA TYR A 102 2.48 -16.61 -7.23
C TYR A 102 3.46 -16.94 -8.34
N ASN A 103 4.71 -17.23 -7.97
CA ASN A 103 5.77 -17.57 -8.92
C ASN A 103 5.41 -18.76 -9.80
N LYS A 104 4.78 -19.80 -9.23
CA LYS A 104 4.27 -20.95 -9.98
C LYS A 104 3.17 -20.56 -10.96
N THR A 105 2.20 -19.76 -10.52
CA THR A 105 1.02 -19.35 -11.32
C THR A 105 1.45 -18.55 -12.54
N ILE A 106 2.37 -17.60 -12.36
CA ILE A 106 2.88 -16.78 -13.48
C ILE A 106 4.00 -17.48 -14.27
N LYS A 107 4.23 -18.79 -14.03
CA LYS A 107 5.27 -19.61 -14.68
C LYS A 107 6.68 -19.00 -14.59
N ASN A 108 6.96 -18.30 -13.50
CA ASN A 108 8.20 -17.54 -13.28
C ASN A 108 8.53 -16.53 -14.40
N THR A 109 7.54 -16.02 -15.12
CA THR A 109 7.72 -15.06 -16.23
C THR A 109 8.49 -13.82 -15.76
N GLY A 110 9.59 -13.48 -16.44
CA GLY A 110 10.42 -12.31 -16.12
C GLY A 110 11.18 -12.36 -14.77
N LEU A 111 11.03 -13.42 -13.97
CA LEU A 111 11.60 -13.47 -12.61
C LEU A 111 13.09 -13.81 -12.60
N VAL A 112 13.81 -13.25 -11.62
CA VAL A 112 15.18 -13.66 -11.28
C VAL A 112 15.16 -15.12 -10.80
N LYS A 113 15.77 -16.02 -11.59
CA LYS A 113 15.69 -17.47 -11.38
C LYS A 113 16.52 -17.98 -10.20
N LYS A 114 17.65 -17.35 -9.89
CA LYS A 114 18.58 -17.77 -8.83
C LYS A 114 19.15 -16.56 -8.10
N GLY A 115 19.11 -16.62 -6.77
CA GLY A 115 19.77 -15.66 -5.88
C GLY A 115 19.26 -14.23 -6.04
N PHE A 116 20.15 -13.28 -5.82
CA PHE A 116 19.89 -11.85 -5.96
C PHE A 116 20.57 -11.31 -7.22
N LYS A 117 19.83 -10.54 -8.02
CA LYS A 117 20.35 -9.78 -9.15
C LYS A 117 20.63 -8.34 -8.71
N LYS A 118 21.75 -7.76 -9.14
CA LYS A 118 22.07 -6.35 -8.87
C LYS A 118 20.99 -5.43 -9.44
N LEU A 119 20.54 -4.44 -8.66
CA LEU A 119 19.67 -3.38 -9.16
C LEU A 119 20.50 -2.44 -10.04
N SER A 120 20.04 -2.22 -11.27
CA SER A 120 20.62 -1.22 -12.16
C SER A 120 20.07 0.17 -11.80
N THR A 121 20.35 1.16 -12.64
CA THR A 121 19.75 2.51 -12.50
C THR A 121 18.22 2.47 -12.62
N LYS A 122 17.68 1.52 -13.39
CA LYS A 122 16.24 1.32 -13.59
C LYS A 122 15.69 0.23 -12.66
N ASN A 123 14.43 0.38 -12.25
CA ASN A 123 13.72 -0.65 -11.50
C ASN A 123 13.50 -1.91 -12.36
N PRO A 124 13.31 -3.09 -11.75
CA PRO A 124 12.93 -4.29 -12.47
C PRO A 124 11.70 -4.04 -13.34
N GLN A 125 11.77 -4.45 -14.60
CA GLN A 125 10.67 -4.35 -15.56
C GLN A 125 10.08 -5.73 -15.75
N TYR A 126 8.76 -5.82 -15.75
CA TYR A 126 8.00 -7.05 -15.90
C TYR A 126 6.94 -6.89 -16.99
N ASP A 127 6.67 -7.97 -17.72
CA ASP A 127 5.56 -8.02 -18.67
C ASP A 127 4.25 -8.20 -17.88
N GLU A 128 3.69 -7.09 -17.42
CA GLU A 128 2.47 -7.09 -16.59
C GLU A 128 1.27 -7.67 -17.34
N ASN A 129 1.15 -7.41 -18.64
CA ASN A 129 0.08 -7.96 -19.46
C ASN A 129 0.13 -9.49 -19.46
N LYS A 130 1.31 -10.06 -19.70
CA LYS A 130 1.47 -11.53 -19.67
C LYS A 130 1.26 -12.10 -18.29
N ILE A 131 1.73 -11.40 -17.25
CA ILE A 131 1.53 -11.84 -15.86
C ILE A 131 0.05 -11.85 -15.50
N MET A 132 -0.70 -10.79 -15.82
CA MET A 132 -2.13 -10.71 -15.56
C MET A 132 -2.92 -11.76 -16.33
N GLU A 133 -2.58 -12.02 -17.60
CA GLU A 133 -3.18 -13.11 -18.39
C GLU A 133 -3.04 -14.46 -17.68
N LEU A 134 -1.82 -14.79 -17.23
CA LEU A 134 -1.54 -16.05 -16.53
C LEU A 134 -2.23 -16.12 -15.17
N TRP A 135 -2.27 -15.00 -14.44
CA TRP A 135 -2.90 -14.90 -13.12
C TRP A 135 -4.42 -15.09 -13.23
N ASN A 136 -5.07 -14.34 -14.11
CA ASN A 136 -6.53 -14.36 -14.30
C ASN A 136 -7.02 -15.73 -14.81
N LYS A 137 -6.19 -16.45 -15.57
CA LYS A 137 -6.52 -17.83 -15.99
C LYS A 137 -6.71 -18.79 -14.81
N LYS A 138 -5.99 -18.59 -13.71
CA LYS A 138 -6.13 -19.39 -12.48
C LYS A 138 -7.13 -18.77 -11.50
N TYR A 139 -7.15 -17.45 -11.42
CA TYR A 139 -7.87 -16.67 -10.43
C TYR A 139 -8.68 -15.54 -11.09
N PRO A 140 -9.86 -15.83 -11.65
CA PRO A 140 -10.65 -14.82 -12.39
C PRO A 140 -11.15 -13.69 -11.49
N ASP A 141 -11.52 -14.00 -10.24
CA ASP A 141 -12.12 -13.02 -9.31
C ASP A 141 -11.14 -12.51 -8.24
N PHE A 142 -9.92 -13.04 -8.20
CA PHE A 142 -8.93 -12.67 -7.18
C PHE A 142 -7.75 -11.95 -7.81
N ILE A 143 -7.72 -10.63 -7.61
CA ILE A 143 -6.69 -9.74 -8.17
C ILE A 143 -5.28 -9.95 -7.57
N GLY A 144 -5.14 -10.80 -6.54
CA GLY A 144 -3.88 -11.01 -5.84
C GLY A 144 -3.76 -10.15 -4.58
N TYR A 145 -2.57 -10.18 -3.95
CA TYR A 145 -2.26 -9.34 -2.80
C TYR A 145 -1.30 -8.21 -3.20
N ASN A 146 -1.55 -7.00 -2.68
CA ASN A 146 -0.70 -5.82 -2.89
C ASN A 146 0.31 -5.61 -1.74
N CYS A 147 1.01 -4.48 -1.79
CA CYS A 147 1.95 -3.98 -0.78
C CYS A 147 1.37 -4.00 0.64
N ARG A 148 0.21 -3.36 0.85
CA ARG A 148 -0.43 -3.19 2.17
C ARG A 148 -0.81 -4.53 2.79
N ILE A 149 -1.52 -5.38 2.03
CA ILE A 149 -1.93 -6.70 2.52
C ILE A 149 -0.71 -7.54 2.85
N THR A 150 0.31 -7.54 1.98
CA THR A 150 1.53 -8.33 2.17
C THR A 150 2.31 -7.89 3.41
N ALA A 151 2.53 -6.58 3.57
CA ALA A 151 3.28 -6.05 4.71
C ALA A 151 2.53 -6.29 6.03
N PHE A 152 1.23 -6.04 6.07
CA PHE A 152 0.42 -6.31 7.24
C PHE A 152 0.36 -7.80 7.56
N ASP A 153 0.11 -8.68 6.59
CA ASP A 153 0.01 -10.12 6.85
C ASP A 153 1.29 -10.70 7.46
N LEU A 154 2.45 -10.22 6.99
CA LEU A 154 3.75 -10.61 7.51
C LEU A 154 3.98 -10.09 8.95
N MET A 155 3.47 -8.91 9.29
CA MET A 155 3.70 -8.23 10.57
C MET A 155 2.51 -8.25 11.54
N LYS A 156 1.37 -8.85 11.20
CA LYS A 156 0.09 -8.68 11.93
C LYS A 156 0.13 -9.00 13.41
N ASP A 157 1.00 -9.93 13.85
CA ASP A 157 1.15 -10.28 15.27
C ASP A 157 1.97 -9.25 16.06
N LYS A 158 2.59 -8.30 15.36
CA LYS A 158 3.42 -7.22 15.91
C LYS A 158 2.72 -5.87 15.90
N ILE A 159 1.55 -5.80 15.25
CA ILE A 159 0.77 -4.59 15.07
C ILE A 159 -0.45 -4.66 16.00
N SER A 160 -0.59 -3.68 16.89
CA SER A 160 -1.79 -3.48 17.69
C SER A 160 -2.43 -2.14 17.38
N VAL A 161 -3.74 -2.05 17.54
CA VAL A 161 -4.52 -0.83 17.40
C VAL A 161 -5.56 -0.74 18.52
N LYS A 162 -6.12 0.45 18.74
CA LYS A 162 -7.26 0.66 19.61
C LYS A 162 -8.48 -0.10 19.08
N ALA A 163 -9.19 -0.84 19.94
CA ALA A 163 -10.25 -1.76 19.51
C ALA A 163 -11.48 -1.08 18.88
N ASP A 164 -11.72 0.18 19.23
CA ASP A 164 -12.83 1.03 18.75
C ASP A 164 -12.31 2.16 17.84
N ALA A 165 -11.12 2.01 17.24
CA ALA A 165 -10.55 3.02 16.37
C ALA A 165 -11.51 3.33 15.22
N LYS A 166 -11.75 4.62 14.95
CA LYS A 166 -12.55 5.02 13.80
C LYS A 166 -11.76 4.75 12.52
N VAL A 167 -12.35 3.96 11.64
CA VAL A 167 -11.76 3.56 10.35
C VAL A 167 -12.33 4.44 9.25
N ASN A 168 -11.45 4.94 8.39
CA ASN A 168 -11.83 5.49 7.08
C ASN A 168 -11.17 4.65 5.98
N ALA A 169 -11.94 3.75 5.38
CA ALA A 169 -11.46 2.80 4.38
C ALA A 169 -11.65 3.29 2.93
N SER A 170 -11.85 4.59 2.68
CA SER A 170 -12.13 5.14 1.34
C SER A 170 -11.11 4.72 0.28
N ASN A 171 -9.83 4.63 0.65
CA ASN A 171 -8.72 4.24 -0.24
C ASN A 171 -8.31 2.75 -0.13
N LEU A 172 -9.15 1.91 0.49
CA LEU A 172 -8.89 0.47 0.73
C LEU A 172 -9.82 -0.47 -0.06
N PHE A 173 -10.62 0.05 -0.99
CA PHE A 173 -11.64 -0.76 -1.69
C PHE A 173 -11.05 -1.94 -2.45
N MET A 174 -9.90 -1.78 -3.14
CA MET A 174 -9.23 -2.88 -3.85
C MET A 174 -8.66 -3.91 -2.86
N ASP A 175 -8.14 -3.47 -1.72
CA ASP A 175 -7.61 -4.36 -0.68
C ASP A 175 -8.74 -5.19 -0.08
N GLN A 176 -9.89 -4.56 0.18
CA GLN A 176 -11.08 -5.23 0.68
C GLN A 176 -11.63 -6.23 -0.33
N ASP A 177 -11.63 -5.89 -1.62
CA ASP A 177 -12.04 -6.78 -2.69
C ASP A 177 -11.10 -7.99 -2.81
N ALA A 178 -9.79 -7.75 -2.84
CA ALA A 178 -8.78 -8.82 -2.83
C ALA A 178 -8.92 -9.76 -1.62
N LEU A 179 -9.15 -9.22 -0.42
CA LEU A 179 -9.34 -10.02 0.79
C LEU A 179 -10.67 -10.80 0.78
N LYS A 180 -11.70 -10.28 0.10
CA LYS A 180 -13.00 -10.94 -0.03
C LYS A 180 -12.93 -12.13 -0.99
N HIS A 181 -12.24 -11.97 -2.12
CA HIS A 181 -12.14 -13.00 -3.16
C HIS A 181 -10.90 -13.89 -3.03
N ALA A 182 -10.07 -13.68 -2.01
CA ALA A 182 -8.91 -14.50 -1.71
C ALA A 182 -9.26 -16.01 -1.60
N PRO A 183 -8.45 -16.91 -2.21
CA PRO A 183 -8.68 -18.36 -2.15
C PRO A 183 -8.72 -18.94 -0.73
N ALA A 184 -8.10 -18.24 0.22
CA ALA A 184 -8.12 -18.58 1.62
C ALA A 184 -8.30 -17.30 2.46
N LYS A 185 -9.05 -17.44 3.56
CA LYS A 185 -9.29 -16.33 4.49
C LYS A 185 -7.99 -15.90 5.16
N LYS A 186 -7.52 -14.70 4.81
CA LYS A 186 -6.23 -14.17 5.29
C LYS A 186 -6.31 -13.55 6.69
N PHE A 187 -7.39 -12.81 6.96
CA PHE A 187 -7.58 -12.05 8.20
C PHE A 187 -8.82 -12.48 8.98
N THR A 188 -8.68 -12.53 10.31
CA THR A 188 -9.81 -12.50 11.24
C THR A 188 -10.49 -11.13 11.21
N LYS A 189 -11.70 -11.00 11.78
CA LYS A 189 -12.39 -9.70 11.90
C LYS A 189 -11.52 -8.66 12.62
N LYS A 190 -10.87 -9.05 13.72
CA LYS A 190 -9.95 -8.20 14.50
C LYS A 190 -8.74 -7.76 13.68
N GLN A 191 -8.14 -8.67 12.92
CA GLN A 191 -7.01 -8.35 12.04
C GLN A 191 -7.42 -7.44 10.88
N LYS A 192 -8.61 -7.65 10.29
CA LYS A 192 -9.15 -6.75 9.27
C LYS A 192 -9.36 -5.34 9.84
N HIS A 193 -9.93 -5.22 11.04
CA HIS A 193 -10.05 -3.93 11.71
C HIS A 193 -8.67 -3.26 11.91
N ALA A 194 -7.69 -3.99 12.44
CA ALA A 194 -6.33 -3.47 12.62
C ALA A 194 -5.66 -3.05 11.30
N PHE A 195 -5.87 -3.81 10.22
CA PHE A 195 -5.43 -3.46 8.87
C PHE A 195 -6.05 -2.13 8.41
N GLU A 196 -7.37 -2.01 8.51
CA GLU A 196 -8.09 -0.81 8.05
C GLU A 196 -7.79 0.43 8.92
N THR A 197 -7.55 0.25 10.23
CA THR A 197 -7.10 1.32 11.13
C THR A 197 -5.70 1.81 10.78
N LEU A 198 -4.76 0.89 10.51
CA LEU A 198 -3.38 1.23 10.16
C LEU A 198 -3.33 2.04 8.85
N TYR A 199 -4.13 1.64 7.86
CA TYR A 199 -4.16 2.23 6.53
C TYR A 199 -5.33 3.19 6.27
N SER A 200 -5.96 3.71 7.33
CA SER A 200 -7.08 4.64 7.18
C SER A 200 -6.68 5.93 6.47
N THR A 201 -7.54 6.40 5.58
CA THR A 201 -7.46 7.71 4.96
C THR A 201 -7.67 8.82 5.99
N LEU A 202 -6.93 9.92 5.89
CA LEU A 202 -7.05 11.06 6.81
C LEU A 202 -7.34 12.35 6.06
N ASN A 203 -8.37 13.10 6.46
CA ASN A 203 -8.54 14.47 5.97
C ASN A 203 -7.40 15.34 6.52
N THR A 204 -6.79 16.16 5.66
CA THR A 204 -5.67 17.05 6.01
C THR A 204 -5.92 18.48 5.52
N ALA A 205 -5.04 19.41 5.89
CA ALA A 205 -5.09 20.79 5.42
C ALA A 205 -4.65 20.90 3.95
N TYR A 206 -5.21 21.88 3.22
CA TYR A 206 -4.75 22.27 1.89
C TYR A 206 -3.41 23.00 2.00
N THR A 207 -2.33 22.26 1.82
CA THR A 207 -0.97 22.77 1.84
C THR A 207 -0.05 21.78 1.13
N THR A 208 1.10 22.27 0.67
CA THR A 208 2.19 21.42 0.16
C THR A 208 3.26 21.14 1.23
N ASP A 209 3.08 21.65 2.46
CA ASP A 209 4.00 21.43 3.58
C ASP A 209 3.94 19.98 4.10
N VAL A 210 4.97 19.22 3.75
CA VAL A 210 5.15 17.82 4.14
C VAL A 210 5.18 17.66 5.67
N ASP A 211 5.74 18.61 6.42
CA ASP A 211 5.85 18.49 7.88
C ASP A 211 4.49 18.57 8.57
N THR A 212 3.60 19.42 8.06
CA THR A 212 2.18 19.47 8.47
C THR A 212 1.51 18.11 8.28
N HIS A 213 1.71 17.47 7.13
CA HIS A 213 1.16 16.14 6.86
C HIS A 213 1.77 15.02 7.71
N ILE A 214 3.09 15.04 7.93
CA ILE A 214 3.76 14.09 8.83
C ILE A 214 3.18 14.20 10.26
N LYS A 215 3.04 15.42 10.79
CA LYS A 215 2.45 15.65 12.11
C LYS A 215 1.02 15.12 12.17
N LYS A 216 0.22 15.35 11.13
CA LYS A 216 -1.16 14.84 11.01
C LYS A 216 -1.21 13.31 11.03
N GLN A 217 -0.38 12.65 10.24
CA GLN A 217 -0.32 11.18 10.17
C GLN A 217 0.10 10.57 11.52
N LYS A 218 1.17 11.09 12.13
CA LYS A 218 1.63 10.65 13.46
C LYS A 218 0.55 10.81 14.53
N LYS A 219 -0.18 11.93 14.51
CA LYS A 219 -1.27 12.20 15.45
C LYS A 219 -2.38 11.17 15.31
N ALA A 220 -2.81 10.85 14.08
CA ALA A 220 -3.86 9.87 13.84
C ALA A 220 -3.46 8.46 14.33
N TRP A 221 -2.25 8.01 14.00
CA TRP A 221 -1.75 6.73 14.51
C TRP A 221 -1.63 6.69 16.03
N LYS A 222 -1.19 7.79 16.67
CA LYS A 222 -1.14 7.89 18.13
C LYS A 222 -2.54 7.79 18.74
N GLN A 223 -3.53 8.51 18.20
CA GLN A 223 -4.92 8.49 18.66
C GLN A 223 -5.58 7.11 18.52
N ASN A 224 -5.26 6.39 17.45
CA ASN A 224 -5.74 5.04 17.18
C ASN A 224 -4.84 3.95 17.80
N GLU A 225 -3.89 4.33 18.66
CA GLU A 225 -2.94 3.45 19.32
C GLU A 225 -2.24 2.45 18.41
N VAL A 226 -1.91 2.87 17.19
CA VAL A 226 -1.19 2.04 16.22
C VAL A 226 0.26 1.88 16.70
N LYS A 227 0.56 0.69 17.21
CA LYS A 227 1.85 0.34 17.81
C LYS A 227 2.44 -0.87 17.09
N ILE A 228 3.74 -0.79 16.83
CA ILE A 228 4.56 -1.88 16.32
C ILE A 228 5.58 -2.22 17.39
N SER A 229 5.62 -3.48 17.83
CA SER A 229 6.46 -3.89 18.96
C SER A 229 6.90 -5.35 18.89
N GLY A 230 7.90 -5.72 19.70
CA GLY A 230 8.36 -7.11 19.82
C GLY A 230 9.00 -7.67 18.55
N THR A 231 9.63 -6.81 17.74
CA THR A 231 10.33 -7.17 16.50
C THR A 231 11.41 -6.15 16.17
N LYS A 232 12.46 -6.59 15.46
CA LYS A 232 13.48 -5.72 14.83
C LYS A 232 13.06 -5.29 13.42
N ALA A 233 12.01 -5.90 12.87
CA ALA A 233 11.45 -5.49 11.59
C ALA A 233 10.69 -4.17 11.74
N SER A 234 10.78 -3.33 10.72
CA SER A 234 10.03 -2.09 10.62
C SER A 234 9.03 -2.15 9.47
N LEU A 235 7.83 -1.64 9.71
CA LEU A 235 6.90 -1.33 8.63
C LEU A 235 7.37 -0.04 7.96
N ILE A 236 7.54 -0.05 6.65
CA ILE A 236 7.81 1.16 5.87
C ILE A 236 6.55 1.50 5.10
N THR A 237 6.10 2.76 5.17
CA THR A 237 4.95 3.24 4.41
C THR A 237 5.29 4.50 3.63
N VAL A 238 4.82 4.58 2.39
CA VAL A 238 4.83 5.81 1.60
C VAL A 238 3.44 6.42 1.67
N VAL A 239 3.37 7.64 2.19
CA VAL A 239 2.12 8.40 2.36
C VAL A 239 2.04 9.44 1.26
N PHE A 240 0.88 9.50 0.61
CA PHE A 240 0.56 10.46 -0.45
C PHE A 240 -0.41 11.50 0.09
N HIS A 241 -0.30 12.70 -0.47
CA HIS A 241 -1.30 13.76 -0.34
C HIS A 241 -2.11 13.81 -1.63
N SER A 242 -3.42 13.64 -1.53
CA SER A 242 -4.34 13.94 -2.64
C SER A 242 -5.03 15.26 -2.38
N SER A 243 -5.01 16.15 -3.37
CA SER A 243 -5.62 17.48 -3.30
C SER A 243 -6.54 17.73 -4.49
N PHE A 244 -7.81 18.03 -4.23
CA PHE A 244 -8.79 18.47 -5.22
C PHE A 244 -9.33 19.86 -4.85
N GLY A 245 -8.40 20.80 -4.63
CA GLY A 245 -8.69 22.18 -4.20
C GLY A 245 -8.80 22.32 -2.68
N GLU A 246 -9.19 23.51 -2.22
CA GLU A 246 -9.12 23.90 -0.80
C GLU A 246 -9.86 22.97 0.18
N ASN A 247 -10.93 22.32 -0.29
CA ASN A 247 -11.87 21.58 0.58
C ASN A 247 -11.72 20.06 0.54
N GLU A 248 -10.95 19.51 -0.41
CA GLU A 248 -10.82 18.06 -0.61
C GLU A 248 -9.34 17.67 -0.54
N ASN A 249 -8.83 17.45 0.68
CA ASN A 249 -7.44 17.12 0.93
C ASN A 249 -7.32 15.89 1.84
N GLU A 250 -6.65 14.85 1.35
CA GLU A 250 -6.55 13.56 2.02
C GLU A 250 -5.10 13.03 2.07
N LEU A 251 -4.75 12.37 3.17
CA LEU A 251 -3.57 11.52 3.27
C LEU A 251 -3.99 10.06 3.16
N PHE A 252 -3.26 9.30 2.36
CA PHE A 252 -3.44 7.86 2.26
C PHE A 252 -2.10 7.14 2.05
N ILE A 253 -2.01 5.90 2.52
CA ILE A 253 -0.81 5.08 2.35
C ILE A 253 -0.92 4.34 1.02
N GLY A 254 -0.17 4.79 0.03
CA GLY A 254 -0.15 4.21 -1.32
C GLY A 254 0.83 3.05 -1.46
N HIS A 255 1.83 2.94 -0.58
CA HIS A 255 2.76 1.82 -0.57
C HIS A 255 3.18 1.40 0.84
N ALA A 256 3.44 0.10 1.00
CA ALA A 256 3.97 -0.47 2.24
C ALA A 256 4.92 -1.65 1.98
N GLY A 257 5.92 -1.80 2.84
CA GLY A 257 6.82 -2.96 2.84
C GLY A 257 7.43 -3.21 4.21
N VAL A 258 8.20 -4.29 4.35
CA VAL A 258 8.80 -4.70 5.63
C VAL A 258 10.30 -4.64 5.53
N LEU A 259 10.91 -3.75 6.31
CA LEU A 259 12.36 -3.58 6.40
C LEU A 259 12.91 -4.38 7.58
N VAL A 260 14.02 -5.08 7.36
CA VAL A 260 14.63 -5.95 8.36
C VAL A 260 16.14 -5.72 8.38
N PRO A 261 16.76 -5.46 9.55
CA PRO A 261 18.20 -5.43 9.66
C PRO A 261 18.80 -6.83 9.50
N THR A 262 19.87 -6.93 8.74
CA THR A 262 20.65 -8.16 8.60
C THR A 262 21.83 -8.17 9.57
N LYS A 263 22.46 -9.34 9.76
CA LYS A 263 23.60 -9.48 10.69
C LYS A 263 24.81 -8.62 10.33
N ASP A 264 25.03 -8.38 9.04
CA ASP A 264 26.06 -7.52 8.48
C ASP A 264 25.68 -6.02 8.47
N LYS A 265 24.69 -5.62 9.28
CA LYS A 265 24.19 -4.24 9.43
C LYS A 265 23.62 -3.63 8.14
N LYS A 266 23.38 -4.44 7.12
CA LYS A 266 22.61 -4.06 5.93
C LYS A 266 21.11 -4.20 6.20
N LEU A 267 20.32 -3.96 5.17
CA LEU A 267 18.87 -3.98 5.23
C LEU A 267 18.31 -4.89 4.15
N LEU A 268 17.31 -5.68 4.53
CA LEU A 268 16.48 -6.47 3.65
C LEU A 268 15.07 -5.89 3.64
N PHE A 269 14.53 -5.62 2.45
CA PHE A 269 13.20 -5.02 2.28
C PHE A 269 12.30 -5.97 1.51
N VAL A 270 11.25 -6.47 2.17
CA VAL A 270 10.20 -7.29 1.57
C VAL A 270 9.16 -6.37 0.95
N GLU A 271 8.90 -6.57 -0.34
CA GLU A 271 8.07 -5.68 -1.13
C GLU A 271 7.18 -6.43 -2.12
N LYS A 272 5.99 -5.87 -2.35
CA LYS A 272 5.04 -6.26 -3.38
C LYS A 272 4.49 -4.98 -4.00
N LEU A 273 4.97 -4.59 -5.19
CA LEU A 273 4.73 -3.25 -5.72
C LEU A 273 3.25 -2.95 -6.00
N SER A 274 2.53 -3.90 -6.60
CA SER A 274 1.11 -3.80 -6.95
C SER A 274 0.43 -5.14 -6.74
N PHE A 275 -0.82 -5.30 -7.18
CA PHE A 275 -1.51 -6.59 -7.24
C PHE A 275 -0.90 -7.54 -8.30
N SER A 276 -0.58 -7.00 -9.47
CA SER A 276 -0.04 -7.69 -10.65
C SER A 276 1.47 -7.92 -10.63
N LEU A 277 2.24 -7.13 -9.87
CA LEU A 277 3.70 -7.20 -9.93
C LEU A 277 4.28 -8.27 -8.99
N PRO A 278 5.39 -8.94 -9.34
CA PRO A 278 5.94 -10.01 -8.51
C PRO A 278 6.31 -9.59 -7.09
N TYR A 279 6.27 -10.57 -6.17
CA TYR A 279 6.95 -10.42 -4.88
C TYR A 279 8.44 -10.23 -5.11
N GLN A 280 9.05 -9.35 -4.32
CA GLN A 280 10.48 -9.14 -4.35
C GLN A 280 11.04 -8.88 -2.96
N VAL A 281 12.33 -9.18 -2.85
CA VAL A 281 13.13 -8.84 -1.68
C VAL A 281 14.34 -8.06 -2.16
N LEU A 282 14.52 -6.86 -1.61
CA LEU A 282 15.63 -5.97 -1.93
C LEU A 282 16.65 -5.95 -0.80
N LYS A 283 17.91 -5.70 -1.15
CA LYS A 283 19.00 -5.50 -0.20
C LYS A 283 19.54 -4.08 -0.35
N PHE A 284 19.62 -3.35 0.75
CA PHE A 284 20.17 -2.00 0.81
C PHE A 284 21.28 -1.92 1.85
N GLU A 285 22.27 -1.06 1.63
CA GLU A 285 23.33 -0.81 2.62
C GLU A 285 22.80 -0.03 3.83
N ASN A 286 21.82 0.86 3.61
CA ASN A 286 21.28 1.73 4.65
C ASN A 286 19.93 2.35 4.24
N ARG A 287 19.29 3.06 5.18
CA ARG A 287 17.98 3.71 4.98
C ARG A 287 18.00 4.83 3.95
N LYS A 288 19.15 5.47 3.71
CA LYS A 288 19.31 6.47 2.64
C LYS A 288 19.11 5.83 1.26
N GLN A 289 19.65 4.63 1.04
CA GLN A 289 19.40 3.89 -0.22
C GLN A 289 17.94 3.46 -0.36
N LEU A 290 17.31 2.98 0.72
CA LEU A 290 15.87 2.67 0.72
C LEU A 290 15.02 3.90 0.38
N LYS A 291 15.29 5.04 1.03
CA LYS A 291 14.60 6.32 0.76
C LYS A 291 14.75 6.71 -0.69
N ASN A 292 15.97 6.73 -1.22
CA ASN A 292 16.21 7.07 -2.62
C ASN A 292 15.51 6.10 -3.58
N TYR A 293 15.46 4.81 -3.23
CA TYR A 293 14.75 3.80 -4.02
C TYR A 293 13.25 4.10 -4.09
N LEU A 294 12.60 4.33 -2.95
CA LEU A 294 11.16 4.58 -2.85
C LEU A 294 10.78 5.95 -3.43
N MET A 295 11.52 7.02 -3.11
CA MET A 295 11.27 8.35 -3.66
C MET A 295 11.44 8.38 -5.18
N GLY A 296 12.44 7.66 -5.71
CA GLY A 296 12.60 7.52 -7.16
C GLY A 296 11.47 6.74 -7.85
N MET A 297 10.59 6.06 -7.10
CA MET A 297 9.39 5.42 -7.64
C MET A 297 8.14 6.29 -7.50
N TYR A 298 8.03 7.03 -6.39
CA TYR A 298 6.77 7.63 -5.97
C TYR A 298 6.73 9.15 -6.04
N ASP A 299 7.88 9.84 -6.00
CA ASP A 299 7.96 11.30 -6.18
C ASP A 299 7.96 11.65 -7.68
N ILE A 300 6.83 11.39 -8.33
CA ILE A 300 6.64 11.59 -9.79
C ILE A 300 5.61 12.69 -10.09
N SER A 301 5.48 13.70 -9.23
CA SER A 301 4.46 14.74 -9.39
C SER A 301 4.56 15.46 -10.74
N TRP A 302 3.40 15.61 -11.39
CA TRP A 302 3.23 16.25 -12.71
C TRP A 302 2.79 17.71 -12.60
N GLY A 303 3.26 18.43 -11.58
CA GLY A 303 2.95 19.85 -11.38
C GLY A 303 1.59 20.12 -10.71
N GLN A 304 1.04 19.14 -9.98
CA GLN A 304 -0.14 19.37 -9.13
C GLN A 304 0.26 20.01 -7.81
N GLU A 305 -0.65 20.78 -7.20
CA GLU A 305 -0.49 21.39 -5.88
C GLU A 305 -0.70 20.38 -4.74
N GLU A 306 0.05 19.28 -4.83
CA GLU A 306 0.11 18.23 -3.81
C GLU A 306 1.47 18.31 -3.09
N ALA A 307 1.47 18.05 -1.78
CA ALA A 307 2.71 17.82 -1.08
C ALA A 307 3.41 16.59 -1.66
N LYS A 308 4.75 16.62 -1.69
CA LYS A 308 5.55 15.45 -2.06
C LYS A 308 5.21 14.27 -1.16
N PRO A 309 5.24 13.02 -1.68
CA PRO A 309 5.07 11.85 -0.83
C PRO A 309 6.17 11.79 0.22
N PHE A 310 5.84 11.22 1.38
CA PHE A 310 6.80 11.06 2.47
C PHE A 310 6.82 9.63 2.99
N ILE A 311 7.98 9.24 3.51
CA ILE A 311 8.24 7.87 3.96
C ILE A 311 8.26 7.83 5.48
N MET A 312 7.45 6.94 6.04
CA MET A 312 7.41 6.67 7.47
C MET A 312 7.99 5.29 7.76
N GLU A 313 8.88 5.22 8.75
CA GLU A 313 9.30 3.99 9.40
C GLU A 313 8.52 3.80 10.70
N ASN A 314 7.74 2.72 10.73
CA ASN A 314 6.69 2.44 11.70
C ASN A 314 5.75 3.66 11.80
N THR A 315 5.33 4.02 13.01
CA THR A 315 4.46 5.18 13.25
C THR A 315 5.21 6.42 13.76
N LYS A 316 6.56 6.41 13.72
CA LYS A 316 7.39 7.34 14.51
C LYS A 316 8.35 8.18 13.67
N THR A 317 9.12 7.55 12.79
CA THR A 317 10.25 8.20 12.14
C THR A 317 9.90 8.53 10.70
N ALA A 318 10.12 9.77 10.27
CA ALA A 318 10.11 10.12 8.85
C ALA A 318 11.53 9.92 8.32
N LEU A 319 11.70 9.24 7.18
CA LEU A 319 13.00 8.93 6.59
C LEU A 319 13.50 10.03 5.68
#